data_AF-A0A9P6KIB8-F1
#
_entry.id   AF-A0A9P6KIB8-F1
#
_cell.length_a   1.000
_cell.length_b   1.000
_cell.length_c   1.000
_cell.angle_alpha   90.00
_cell.angle_beta   90.00
_cell.angle_gamma   90.00
#
_symmetry.space_group_name_H-M   'P 1'
#
loop_
_entity.id
_entity.type
_entity.pdbx_description
1 polymer ?
#
loop_
_entity_poly.entity_id
_entity_poly.type
_entity_poly.pdbx_seq_one_letter_code
_entity_poly.pdbx_strand_id
1 'polypeptide(L)'
;MSTPRSMTAGARNILRSNDSASLWNYTVAPGWSINEAEILRKALMKFGVGNWSKIIESNCLVGKTNAQMNLQTQRMLGQQSTAEFAGLHIDPRLIGQKNSLIQGEHIRRKNGCIVNTGAKLSREEIRRRIAENKEQYELQEEEWSAIDLPLPEDPQLLLEAKRSEKVRLELELKNVQRQIAMLRKAGKRFEMESSESPKTEQDEEEHAEEIIEDQPNGKRIRLDAC
;
A
#
# COMPACT_ATOMS: atom_id res chain seq x y z
N MET A 1 -18.99 -27.03 33.63
CA MET A 1 -18.17 -26.10 32.82
C MET A 1 -17.80 -26.83 31.53
N SER A 2 -18.52 -26.57 30.44
CA SER A 2 -18.26 -27.24 29.14
C SER A 2 -17.41 -26.32 28.27
N THR A 3 -16.21 -26.78 27.92
CA THR A 3 -15.37 -26.16 26.90
C THR A 3 -16.02 -26.36 25.52
N PRO A 4 -16.12 -25.32 24.68
CA PRO A 4 -16.68 -25.48 23.34
C PRO A 4 -15.68 -26.24 22.45
N ARG A 5 -16.16 -27.31 21.82
CA ARG A 5 -15.41 -28.11 20.84
C ARG A 5 -15.09 -27.25 19.62
N SER A 6 -13.80 -27.10 19.32
CA SER A 6 -13.33 -26.49 18.08
C SER A 6 -13.69 -27.38 16.89
N MET A 7 -14.41 -26.85 15.91
CA MET A 7 -14.77 -27.57 14.68
C MET A 7 -13.54 -27.80 13.78
N THR A 8 -13.47 -29.00 13.21
CA THR A 8 -12.44 -29.45 12.26
C THR A 8 -12.38 -28.57 11.01
N ALA A 9 -11.17 -28.21 10.60
CA ALA A 9 -10.86 -27.22 9.57
C ALA A 9 -11.08 -27.70 8.10
N GLY A 10 -12.12 -28.50 7.85
CA GLY A 10 -12.30 -29.18 6.55
C GLY A 10 -13.40 -28.65 5.62
N ALA A 11 -14.32 -27.78 6.07
CA ALA A 11 -15.52 -27.45 5.30
C ALA A 11 -15.83 -25.94 5.26
N ARG A 12 -14.89 -25.12 4.79
CA ARG A 12 -15.10 -23.67 4.60
C ARG A 12 -15.21 -23.24 3.13
N ASN A 13 -15.66 -24.12 2.23
CA ASN A 13 -16.29 -23.65 1.00
C ASN A 13 -17.78 -23.41 1.29
N ILE A 14 -18.08 -22.31 2.01
CA ILE A 14 -19.44 -21.81 2.08
C ILE A 14 -19.71 -21.16 0.73
N LEU A 15 -20.26 -21.95 -0.20
CA LEU A 15 -20.92 -21.42 -1.39
C LEU A 15 -22.01 -20.48 -0.88
N ARG A 16 -21.89 -19.18 -1.17
CA ARG A 16 -22.94 -18.24 -0.77
C ARG A 16 -24.03 -18.32 -1.81
N SER A 17 -25.30 -18.34 -1.40
CA SER A 17 -26.47 -18.45 -2.28
C SER A 17 -26.64 -17.32 -3.31
N ASN A 18 -25.69 -16.39 -3.41
CA ASN A 18 -25.60 -15.36 -4.45
C ASN A 18 -24.64 -15.73 -5.59
N ASP A 19 -24.03 -16.92 -5.56
CA ASP A 19 -23.12 -17.41 -6.59
C ASP A 19 -23.91 -18.13 -7.69
N SER A 20 -24.55 -17.35 -8.56
CA SER A 20 -25.03 -17.84 -9.86
C SER A 20 -23.82 -18.26 -10.69
N ALA A 21 -23.82 -19.48 -11.23
CA ALA A 21 -22.69 -20.08 -11.94
C ALA A 21 -22.18 -19.32 -13.20
N SER A 22 -22.92 -18.29 -13.66
CA SER A 22 -22.55 -17.39 -14.76
C SER A 22 -21.94 -16.06 -14.31
N LEU A 23 -21.89 -15.78 -13.00
CA LEU A 23 -21.32 -14.56 -12.40
C LEU A 23 -20.10 -14.92 -11.56
N TRP A 24 -18.92 -14.82 -12.15
CA TRP A 24 -17.66 -14.77 -11.39
C TRP A 24 -17.57 -13.46 -10.60
N ASN A 25 -18.34 -13.38 -9.51
CA ASN A 25 -18.36 -12.27 -8.58
C ASN A 25 -17.16 -12.42 -7.62
N TYR A 26 -16.03 -11.78 -7.91
CA TYR A 26 -15.12 -11.48 -6.80
C TYR A 26 -15.92 -10.64 -5.80
N THR A 27 -15.79 -10.94 -4.51
CA THR A 27 -16.41 -10.06 -3.51
C THR A 27 -15.61 -8.77 -3.48
N VAL A 28 -16.26 -7.67 -3.85
CA VAL A 28 -15.73 -6.31 -3.66
C VAL A 28 -15.28 -6.13 -2.21
N ALA A 29 -14.15 -5.46 -2.01
CA ALA A 29 -13.69 -5.10 -0.69
C ALA A 29 -14.68 -4.11 -0.04
N PRO A 30 -14.78 -4.08 1.30
CA PRO A 30 -15.64 -3.11 1.98
C PRO A 30 -15.35 -1.68 1.52
N GLY A 31 -16.40 -0.91 1.22
CA GLY A 31 -16.28 0.47 0.71
C GLY A 31 -15.94 0.59 -0.79
N TRP A 32 -16.15 -0.48 -1.56
CA TRP A 32 -16.06 -0.46 -3.03
C TRP A 32 -17.42 -0.69 -3.68
N SER A 33 -17.72 0.11 -4.70
CA SER A 33 -18.76 -0.20 -5.67
C SER A 33 -18.23 -1.13 -6.76
N ILE A 34 -19.15 -1.80 -7.48
CA ILE A 34 -18.81 -2.63 -8.64
C ILE A 34 -18.14 -1.76 -9.72
N ASN A 35 -18.66 -0.55 -9.95
CA ASN A 35 -18.13 0.39 -10.94
C ASN A 35 -16.68 0.80 -10.60
N GLU A 36 -16.39 1.15 -9.34
CA GLU A 36 -15.01 1.45 -8.93
C GLU A 36 -14.08 0.24 -9.14
N ALA A 37 -14.56 -0.97 -8.88
CA ALA A 37 -13.75 -2.16 -9.09
C ALA A 37 -13.51 -2.44 -10.60
N GLU A 38 -14.46 -2.13 -11.47
CA GLU A 38 -14.26 -2.14 -12.94
C GLU A 38 -13.25 -1.09 -13.39
N ILE A 39 -13.32 0.12 -12.83
CA ILE A 39 -12.37 1.19 -13.11
C ILE A 39 -10.97 0.75 -12.67
N LEU A 40 -10.84 0.14 -11.49
CA LEU A 40 -9.56 -0.40 -11.03
C LEU A 40 -9.04 -1.49 -11.97
N ARG A 41 -9.89 -2.43 -12.42
CA ARG A 41 -9.50 -3.44 -13.41
C ARG A 41 -8.91 -2.79 -14.66
N LYS A 42 -9.60 -1.81 -15.24
CA LYS A 42 -9.12 -1.08 -16.43
C LYS A 42 -7.83 -0.32 -16.14
N ALA A 43 -7.71 0.29 -14.97
CA ALA A 43 -6.51 1.03 -14.57
C ALA A 43 -5.29 0.11 -14.38
N LEU A 44 -5.48 -1.09 -13.85
CA LEU A 44 -4.45 -2.12 -13.73
C LEU A 44 -3.99 -2.61 -15.11
N MET A 45 -4.93 -2.82 -16.05
CA MET A 45 -4.60 -3.16 -17.43
C MET A 45 -3.81 -2.03 -18.12
N LYS A 46 -4.21 -0.76 -17.92
CA LYS A 46 -3.58 0.41 -18.55
C LYS A 46 -2.21 0.76 -17.98
N PHE A 47 -2.03 0.74 -16.66
CA PHE A 47 -0.81 1.23 -16.00
C PHE A 47 0.11 0.13 -15.48
N GLY A 48 -0.36 -1.11 -15.47
CA GLY A 48 0.31 -2.27 -14.91
C GLY A 48 -0.01 -2.50 -13.43
N VAL A 49 0.00 -3.77 -13.01
CA VAL A 49 -0.28 -4.14 -11.62
C VAL A 49 0.82 -3.63 -10.70
N GLY A 50 0.44 -2.99 -9.58
CA GLY A 50 1.40 -2.43 -8.63
C GLY A 50 1.81 -0.98 -8.92
N ASN A 51 1.43 -0.42 -10.07
CA ASN A 51 1.74 0.97 -10.44
C ASN A 51 0.72 1.96 -9.86
N TRP A 52 0.60 1.96 -8.52
CA TRP A 52 -0.45 2.69 -7.82
C TRP A 52 -0.36 4.20 -8.00
N SER A 53 0.85 4.75 -8.12
CA SER A 53 1.06 6.19 -8.30
C SER A 53 0.40 6.70 -9.57
N LYS A 54 0.60 6.03 -10.71
CA LYS A 54 -0.06 6.40 -11.98
C LYS A 54 -1.57 6.30 -11.90
N ILE A 55 -2.10 5.29 -11.21
CA ILE A 55 -3.55 5.13 -11.00
C ILE A 55 -4.10 6.31 -10.18
N ILE A 56 -3.42 6.70 -9.10
CA ILE A 56 -3.82 7.86 -8.29
C ILE A 56 -3.73 9.17 -9.09
N GLU A 57 -2.64 9.37 -9.84
CA GLU A 57 -2.43 10.55 -10.68
C GLU A 57 -3.51 10.68 -11.77
N SER A 58 -4.02 9.55 -12.30
CA SER A 58 -5.13 9.55 -13.24
C SER A 58 -6.47 10.00 -12.65
N ASN A 59 -6.57 10.07 -11.31
CA ASN A 59 -7.78 10.45 -10.57
C ASN A 59 -9.05 9.64 -10.89
N CYS A 60 -8.93 8.48 -11.55
CA CYS A 60 -10.08 7.63 -11.88
C CYS A 60 -10.73 6.97 -10.64
N LEU A 61 -10.02 6.93 -9.50
CA LEU A 61 -10.47 6.33 -8.24
C LEU A 61 -10.27 7.29 -7.06
N VAL A 62 -11.12 8.33 -6.99
CA VAL A 62 -11.02 9.38 -5.96
C VAL A 62 -11.17 8.80 -4.56
N GLY A 63 -10.26 9.19 -3.65
CA GLY A 63 -10.29 8.79 -2.25
C GLY A 63 -9.89 7.34 -1.98
N LYS A 64 -9.57 6.53 -3.00
CA LYS A 64 -9.04 5.17 -2.79
C LYS A 64 -7.55 5.22 -2.52
N THR A 65 -7.16 4.57 -1.42
CA THR A 65 -5.75 4.43 -1.03
C THR A 65 -5.08 3.24 -1.72
N ASN A 66 -3.74 3.25 -1.77
CA ASN A 66 -2.93 2.12 -2.26
C ASN A 66 -3.31 0.80 -1.57
N ALA A 67 -3.54 0.83 -0.26
CA ALA A 67 -3.92 -0.36 0.51
C ALA A 67 -5.29 -0.90 0.08
N GLN A 68 -6.27 -0.02 -0.13
CA GLN A 68 -7.60 -0.41 -0.62
C GLN A 68 -7.54 -0.97 -2.04
N MET A 69 -6.78 -0.33 -2.95
CA MET A 69 -6.60 -0.80 -4.32
C MET A 69 -5.89 -2.16 -4.37
N ASN A 70 -4.85 -2.35 -3.56
CA ASN A 70 -4.13 -3.62 -3.50
C ASN A 70 -5.02 -4.75 -2.95
N LEU A 71 -5.80 -4.50 -1.89
CA LEU A 71 -6.73 -5.50 -1.35
C LEU A 71 -7.80 -5.90 -2.39
N GLN A 72 -8.32 -4.92 -3.12
CA GLN A 72 -9.27 -5.17 -4.20
C GLN A 72 -8.63 -5.95 -5.35
N THR A 73 -7.38 -5.67 -5.67
CA THR A 73 -6.60 -6.39 -6.69
C THR A 73 -6.38 -7.86 -6.30
N GLN A 74 -6.00 -8.13 -5.05
CA GLN A 74 -5.85 -9.50 -4.52
C GLN A 74 -7.15 -10.32 -4.63
N ARG A 75 -8.29 -9.67 -4.39
CA ARG A 75 -9.62 -10.29 -4.57
C ARG A 75 -9.92 -10.61 -6.02
N MET A 76 -9.60 -9.69 -6.94
CA MET A 76 -9.78 -9.92 -8.39
C MET A 76 -8.88 -11.03 -8.91
N LEU A 77 -7.62 -11.08 -8.48
CA LEU A 77 -6.67 -12.14 -8.85
C LEU A 77 -6.98 -13.49 -8.17
N GLY A 78 -7.78 -13.50 -7.11
CA GLY A 78 -8.04 -14.71 -6.32
C GLY A 78 -6.84 -15.21 -5.51
N GLN A 79 -5.83 -14.36 -5.27
CA GLN A 79 -4.61 -14.70 -4.51
C GLN A 79 -4.07 -13.50 -3.74
N GLN A 80 -3.40 -13.75 -2.60
CA GLN A 80 -2.86 -12.68 -1.76
C GLN A 80 -1.57 -12.08 -2.29
N SER A 81 -0.72 -12.89 -2.92
CA SER A 81 0.50 -12.37 -3.54
C SER A 81 0.16 -11.67 -4.85
N THR A 82 0.72 -10.48 -5.07
CA THR A 82 0.64 -9.75 -6.35
C THR A 82 2.01 -9.58 -6.99
N ALA A 83 3.07 -10.04 -6.32
CA ALA A 83 4.46 -9.79 -6.71
C ALA A 83 4.81 -10.37 -8.09
N GLU A 84 4.22 -11.52 -8.46
CA GLU A 84 4.46 -12.17 -9.75
C GLU A 84 3.76 -11.51 -10.93
N PHE A 85 2.96 -10.48 -10.67
CA PHE A 85 2.31 -9.65 -11.69
C PHE A 85 2.81 -8.21 -11.69
N ALA A 86 3.77 -7.88 -10.82
CA ALA A 86 4.24 -6.51 -10.65
C ALA A 86 4.76 -5.92 -11.98
N GLY A 87 4.17 -4.79 -12.38
CA GLY A 87 4.51 -4.07 -13.62
C GLY A 87 3.85 -4.63 -14.89
N LEU A 88 3.13 -5.75 -14.82
CA LEU A 88 2.51 -6.35 -16.00
C LEU A 88 1.13 -5.74 -16.30
N HIS A 89 0.86 -5.53 -17.59
CA HIS A 89 -0.41 -5.06 -18.12
C HIS A 89 -1.32 -6.27 -18.37
N ILE A 90 -2.04 -6.71 -17.34
CA ILE A 90 -2.85 -7.94 -17.41
C ILE A 90 -4.29 -7.67 -17.02
N ASP A 91 -5.21 -8.50 -17.50
CA ASP A 91 -6.57 -8.55 -16.96
C ASP A 91 -6.61 -9.40 -15.67
N PRO A 92 -6.75 -8.78 -14.48
CA PRO A 92 -6.74 -9.52 -13.22
C PRO A 92 -7.90 -10.51 -13.08
N ARG A 93 -9.02 -10.33 -13.81
CA ARG A 93 -10.16 -11.25 -13.72
C ARG A 93 -9.89 -12.57 -14.41
N LEU A 94 -9.17 -12.55 -15.53
CA LEU A 94 -8.77 -13.76 -16.23
C LEU A 94 -7.96 -14.67 -15.29
N ILE A 95 -7.04 -14.06 -14.54
CA ILE A 95 -6.24 -14.77 -13.53
C ILE A 95 -7.13 -15.25 -12.38
N GLY A 96 -8.04 -14.41 -11.89
CA GLY A 96 -9.01 -14.79 -10.86
C GLY A 96 -9.84 -16.03 -11.22
N GLN A 97 -10.30 -16.10 -12.47
CA GLN A 97 -11.05 -17.24 -13.00
C GLN A 97 -10.20 -18.51 -13.10
N LYS A 98 -8.92 -18.39 -13.44
CA LYS A 98 -8.01 -19.55 -13.41
C LYS A 98 -7.76 -19.98 -11.96
N ASN A 99 -7.44 -19.03 -11.08
CA ASN A 99 -7.10 -19.28 -9.69
C ASN A 99 -8.26 -19.85 -8.87
N SER A 100 -9.51 -19.57 -9.22
CA SER A 100 -10.67 -20.14 -8.54
C SER A 100 -10.86 -21.64 -8.85
N LEU A 101 -10.45 -22.08 -10.04
CA LEU A 101 -10.51 -23.49 -10.45
C LEU A 101 -9.40 -24.33 -9.81
N ILE A 102 -8.35 -23.69 -9.30
CA ILE A 102 -7.25 -24.37 -8.61
C ILE A 102 -7.76 -24.96 -7.28
N GLN A 103 -7.73 -26.30 -7.21
CA GLN A 103 -8.05 -27.09 -6.02
C GLN A 103 -6.92 -28.09 -5.77
N GLY A 104 -6.67 -28.44 -4.51
CA GLY A 104 -5.65 -29.43 -4.15
C GLY A 104 -5.31 -29.41 -2.68
N GLU A 105 -4.73 -30.50 -2.17
CA GLU A 105 -4.39 -30.68 -0.76
C GLU A 105 -3.35 -29.66 -0.25
N HIS A 106 -2.50 -29.17 -1.16
CA HIS A 106 -1.47 -28.14 -0.88
C HIS A 106 -1.99 -26.70 -1.00
N ILE A 107 -3.21 -26.50 -1.51
CA ILE A 107 -3.79 -25.18 -1.75
C ILE A 107 -4.53 -24.73 -0.49
N ARG A 108 -4.05 -23.63 0.10
CA ARG A 108 -4.72 -22.99 1.24
C ARG A 108 -5.33 -21.67 0.79
N ARG A 109 -6.52 -21.38 1.31
CA ARG A 109 -7.24 -20.13 1.05
C ARG A 109 -7.49 -19.39 2.35
N LYS A 110 -7.29 -18.07 2.34
CA LYS A 110 -7.68 -17.15 3.42
C LYS A 110 -8.52 -16.04 2.81
N ASN A 111 -9.75 -15.90 3.29
CA ASN A 111 -10.75 -14.96 2.76
C ASN A 111 -11.03 -15.15 1.25
N GLY A 112 -11.04 -16.40 0.78
CA GLY A 112 -11.27 -16.75 -0.63
C GLY A 112 -10.03 -16.68 -1.54
N CYS A 113 -8.97 -15.98 -1.13
CA CYS A 113 -7.72 -15.86 -1.88
C CYS A 113 -6.74 -17.00 -1.56
N ILE A 114 -6.06 -17.52 -2.58
CA ILE A 114 -4.93 -18.45 -2.42
C ILE A 114 -3.82 -17.75 -1.62
N VAL A 115 -3.30 -18.44 -0.60
CA VAL A 115 -2.16 -17.98 0.20
C VAL A 115 -0.94 -18.83 -0.11
N ASN A 116 0.23 -18.19 -0.12
CA ASN A 116 1.49 -18.92 -0.17
C ASN A 116 1.72 -19.61 1.17
N THR A 117 1.84 -20.94 1.14
CA THR A 117 2.04 -21.81 2.31
C THR A 117 3.51 -22.21 2.51
N GLY A 118 4.37 -21.87 1.56
CA GLY A 118 5.79 -22.19 1.57
C GLY A 118 6.68 -21.06 2.08
N ALA A 119 7.99 -21.27 1.93
CA ALA A 119 8.99 -20.25 2.20
C ALA A 119 8.76 -19.00 1.33
N LYS A 120 9.28 -17.86 1.81
CA LYS A 120 9.28 -16.60 1.05
C LYS A 120 9.95 -16.85 -0.30
N LEU A 121 9.25 -16.50 -1.39
CA LEU A 121 9.81 -16.63 -2.74
C LEU A 121 11.08 -15.80 -2.86
N SER A 122 12.12 -16.40 -3.47
CA SER A 122 13.35 -15.68 -3.77
C SER A 122 13.11 -14.61 -4.84
N ARG A 123 13.99 -13.62 -4.90
CA ARG A 123 13.90 -12.56 -5.92
C ARG A 123 14.00 -13.13 -7.34
N GLU A 124 14.81 -14.17 -7.53
CA GLU A 124 15.00 -14.84 -8.81
C GLU A 124 13.74 -15.59 -9.25
N GLU A 125 13.10 -16.31 -8.32
CA GLU A 125 11.84 -17.00 -8.58
C GLU A 125 10.72 -16.02 -8.93
N ILE A 126 10.64 -14.88 -8.23
CA ILE A 126 9.68 -13.82 -8.57
C ILE A 126 9.93 -13.31 -9.99
N ARG A 127 11.18 -13.05 -10.37
CA ARG A 127 11.51 -12.61 -11.75
C ARG A 127 11.14 -13.67 -12.79
N ARG A 128 11.40 -14.94 -12.51
CA ARG A 128 11.04 -16.05 -13.41
C ARG A 128 9.54 -16.08 -13.64
N ARG A 129 8.75 -16.02 -12.57
CA ARG A 129 7.28 -15.98 -12.65
C ARG A 129 6.75 -14.74 -13.33
N ILE A 130 7.36 -13.57 -13.11
CA ILE A 130 7.00 -12.36 -13.86
C ILE A 130 7.21 -12.58 -15.35
N ALA A 131 8.34 -13.17 -15.76
CA ALA A 131 8.60 -13.45 -17.18
C ALA A 131 7.60 -14.48 -17.77
N GLU A 132 7.32 -15.56 -17.04
CA GLU A 132 6.31 -16.57 -17.44
C GLU A 132 4.91 -15.94 -17.57
N ASN A 133 4.51 -15.12 -16.61
CA ASN A 133 3.22 -14.44 -16.63
C ASN A 133 3.15 -13.36 -17.71
N LYS A 134 4.27 -12.71 -18.01
CA LYS A 134 4.39 -11.73 -19.09
C LYS A 134 4.07 -12.40 -20.43
N GLU A 135 4.72 -13.52 -20.71
CA GLU A 135 4.48 -14.28 -21.94
C GLU A 135 3.05 -14.80 -22.06
N GLN A 136 2.43 -15.22 -20.95
CA GLN A 136 1.10 -15.82 -20.97
C GLN A 136 -0.07 -14.83 -20.94
N TYR A 137 0.10 -13.67 -20.31
CA TYR A 137 -1.02 -12.82 -19.90
C TYR A 137 -0.88 -11.35 -20.24
N GLU A 138 0.30 -10.89 -20.66
CA GLU A 138 0.49 -9.48 -20.99
C GLU A 138 -0.36 -9.10 -22.20
N LEU A 139 -1.11 -8.02 -22.03
CA LEU A 139 -1.89 -7.40 -23.08
C LEU A 139 -0.97 -6.70 -24.07
N GLN A 140 -1.36 -6.67 -25.34
CA GLN A 140 -0.61 -5.93 -26.34
C GLN A 140 -0.64 -4.43 -26.05
N GLU A 141 0.38 -3.71 -26.52
CA GLU A 141 0.50 -2.27 -26.25
C GLU A 141 -0.68 -1.48 -26.79
N GLU A 142 -1.18 -1.87 -27.96
CA GLU A 142 -2.35 -1.28 -28.59
C GLU A 142 -3.62 -1.48 -27.74
N GLU A 143 -3.75 -2.64 -27.09
CA GLU A 143 -4.92 -2.96 -26.27
C GLU A 143 -4.96 -2.14 -24.99
N TRP A 144 -3.84 -2.06 -24.25
CA TRP A 144 -3.83 -1.35 -22.98
C TRP A 144 -3.72 0.17 -23.14
N SER A 145 -3.06 0.65 -24.19
CA SER A 145 -2.95 2.09 -24.47
C SER A 145 -4.31 2.69 -24.83
N ALA A 146 -5.14 1.95 -25.57
CA ALA A 146 -6.49 2.34 -25.98
C ALA A 146 -7.53 2.36 -24.83
N ILE A 147 -7.20 1.81 -23.65
CA ILE A 147 -8.12 1.82 -22.51
C ILE A 147 -8.35 3.26 -22.05
N ASP A 148 -9.58 3.74 -22.17
CA ASP A 148 -9.99 5.01 -21.59
C ASP A 148 -10.49 4.83 -20.15
N LEU A 149 -10.04 5.72 -19.27
CA LEU A 149 -10.41 5.70 -17.86
C LEU A 149 -11.34 6.88 -17.59
N PRO A 150 -12.51 6.64 -16.96
CA PRO A 150 -13.42 7.71 -16.66
C PRO A 150 -12.76 8.70 -15.69
N LEU A 151 -12.75 9.96 -16.10
CA LEU A 151 -12.46 11.06 -15.19
C LEU A 151 -13.71 11.32 -14.33
N PRO A 152 -13.55 11.79 -13.09
CA PRO A 152 -14.68 12.20 -12.26
C PRO A 152 -15.54 13.22 -13.02
N GLU A 153 -16.85 12.97 -13.10
CA GLU A 153 -17.80 13.79 -13.86
C GLU A 153 -17.85 15.26 -13.39
N ASP A 154 -17.49 15.52 -12.14
CA ASP A 154 -17.47 16.85 -11.56
C ASP A 154 -16.11 17.20 -10.92
N PRO A 155 -15.34 18.12 -11.53
CA PRO A 155 -14.12 18.67 -10.96
C PRO A 155 -14.32 19.30 -9.57
N GLN A 156 -15.51 19.79 -9.22
CA GLN A 156 -15.78 20.35 -7.88
C GLN A 156 -15.76 19.25 -6.81
N LEU A 157 -16.34 18.08 -7.08
CA LEU A 157 -16.29 16.95 -6.13
C LEU A 157 -14.86 16.50 -5.86
N LEU A 158 -14.01 16.50 -6.90
CA LEU A 158 -12.59 16.20 -6.74
C LEU A 158 -11.89 17.27 -5.89
N LEU A 159 -12.17 18.54 -6.15
CA LEU A 159 -11.61 19.65 -5.39
C LEU A 159 -12.03 19.62 -3.92
N GLU A 160 -13.29 19.30 -3.64
CA GLU A 160 -13.82 19.15 -2.28
C GLU A 160 -13.17 17.96 -1.56
N ALA A 161 -13.10 16.79 -2.20
CA ALA A 161 -12.42 15.63 -1.64
C ALA A 161 -10.95 15.95 -1.29
N LYS A 162 -10.24 16.66 -2.16
CA LYS A 162 -8.86 17.11 -1.90
C LYS A 162 -8.76 18.13 -0.77
N ARG A 163 -9.73 19.05 -0.66
CA ARG A 163 -9.81 19.99 0.48
C ARG A 163 -10.04 19.26 1.80
N SER A 164 -10.96 18.30 1.86
CA SER A 164 -11.22 17.50 3.05
C SER A 164 -10.00 16.66 3.45
N GLU A 165 -9.31 16.06 2.47
CA GLU A 165 -8.08 15.30 2.71
C GLU A 165 -6.96 16.20 3.24
N LYS A 166 -6.78 17.40 2.67
CA LYS A 166 -5.82 18.39 3.16
C LYS A 166 -6.08 18.75 4.62
N VAL A 167 -7.33 19.04 4.98
CA VAL A 167 -7.70 19.37 6.38
C VAL A 167 -7.38 18.21 7.32
N ARG A 168 -7.67 16.96 6.93
CA ARG A 168 -7.32 15.78 7.72
C ARG A 168 -5.82 15.67 7.96
N LEU A 169 -5.02 15.82 6.89
CA LEU A 169 -3.56 15.73 6.97
C LEU A 169 -2.96 16.86 7.82
N GLU A 170 -3.50 18.08 7.72
CA GLU A 170 -3.08 19.20 8.58
C GLU A 170 -3.35 18.91 10.07
N LEU A 171 -4.46 18.24 10.39
CA LEU A 171 -4.79 17.84 11.76
C LEU A 171 -3.85 16.74 12.26
N GLU A 172 -3.62 15.70 11.46
CA GLU A 172 -2.67 14.63 11.77
C GLU A 172 -1.26 15.18 11.97
N LEU A 173 -0.80 16.10 11.12
CA LEU A 173 0.49 16.76 11.24
C LEU A 173 0.61 17.52 12.57
N LYS A 174 -0.40 18.29 12.96
CA LYS A 174 -0.43 18.99 14.26
C LYS A 174 -0.37 18.02 15.44
N ASN A 175 -0.97 16.84 15.32
CA ASN A 175 -0.93 15.82 16.37
C ASN A 175 0.46 15.19 16.48
N VAL A 176 1.06 14.83 15.35
CA VAL A 176 2.43 14.29 15.29
C VAL A 176 3.45 15.30 15.81
N GLN A 177 3.34 16.58 15.43
CA GLN A 177 4.20 17.65 15.94
C GLN A 177 4.10 17.79 17.46
N ARG A 178 2.87 17.73 18.01
CA ARG A 178 2.65 17.73 19.47
C ARG A 178 3.31 16.53 20.14
N GLN A 179 3.20 15.34 19.56
CA GLN A 179 3.82 14.12 20.08
C GLN A 179 5.36 14.22 20.05
N ILE A 180 5.95 14.73 18.96
CA ILE A 180 7.39 14.99 18.86
C ILE A 180 7.84 16.00 19.91
N ALA A 181 7.09 17.09 20.14
CA ALA A 181 7.41 18.08 21.15
C ALA A 181 7.39 17.50 22.57
N MET A 182 6.40 16.65 22.88
CA MET A 182 6.33 15.93 24.16
C MET A 182 7.53 14.99 24.35
N LEU A 183 7.89 14.21 23.32
CA LEU A 183 9.03 13.31 23.37
C LEU A 183 10.36 14.05 23.51
N ARG A 184 10.55 15.17 22.80
CA ARG A 184 11.73 16.05 22.97
C ARG A 184 11.82 16.62 24.39
N LYS A 185 10.70 17.03 24.97
CA LYS A 185 10.64 17.55 26.35
C LYS A 185 10.83 16.43 27.39
N ALA A 186 10.43 15.20 27.10
CA ALA A 186 10.69 14.04 27.96
C ALA A 186 12.16 13.60 27.86
N GLY A 187 12.74 13.56 26.67
CA GLY A 187 14.17 13.27 26.46
C GLY A 187 15.08 14.28 27.16
N LYS A 188 14.79 15.59 27.04
CA LYS A 188 15.50 16.63 27.80
C LYS A 188 15.37 16.49 29.33
N ARG A 189 14.21 16.02 29.82
CA ARG A 189 14.03 15.77 31.26
C ARG A 189 14.83 14.55 31.73
N PHE A 190 14.93 13.51 30.91
CA PHE A 190 15.73 12.33 31.19
C PHE A 190 17.24 12.63 31.18
N GLU A 191 17.71 13.49 30.27
CA GLU A 191 19.10 13.97 30.25
C GLU A 191 19.43 14.82 31.50
N MET A 192 18.52 15.73 31.92
CA MET A 192 18.69 16.49 33.16
C MET A 192 18.72 15.60 34.41
N GLU A 193 17.80 14.65 34.55
CA GLU A 193 17.76 13.72 35.70
C GLU A 193 18.95 12.75 35.75
N SER A 194 19.58 12.44 34.60
CA SER A 194 20.83 11.66 34.56
C SER A 194 22.09 12.45 34.90
N SER A 195 22.01 13.78 34.96
CA SER A 195 23.14 14.69 35.18
C SER A 195 23.25 15.24 36.63
N GLU A 196 22.27 14.96 37.50
CA GLU A 196 22.36 15.32 38.93
C GLU A 196 23.07 14.21 39.73
N SER A 197 24.39 14.18 39.62
CA SER A 197 25.28 13.68 40.68
C SER A 197 26.17 14.84 41.16
N PRO A 198 26.62 14.84 42.43
CA PRO A 198 27.15 16.02 43.08
C PRO A 198 28.42 16.54 42.40
N LYS A 199 28.46 17.85 42.14
CA LYS A 199 29.61 18.57 41.60
C LYS A 199 30.83 18.38 42.50
N THR A 200 31.92 17.88 41.93
CA THR A 200 33.27 18.18 42.41
C THR A 200 33.84 19.21 41.43
N GLU A 201 34.28 20.33 41.99
CA GLU A 201 34.99 21.42 41.30
C GLU A 201 36.23 20.88 40.58
N GLN A 202 36.44 21.30 39.33
CA GLN A 202 37.68 21.95 38.89
C GLN A 202 37.62 22.36 37.41
N ASP A 203 37.90 23.65 37.24
CA ASP A 203 38.73 24.30 36.24
C ASP A 203 38.27 24.47 34.77
N GLU A 204 38.49 25.72 34.38
CA GLU A 204 38.18 26.43 33.16
C GLU A 204 39.00 25.89 31.98
N GLU A 205 38.39 25.74 30.80
CA GLU A 205 39.04 26.18 29.57
C GLU A 205 38.03 26.44 28.44
N GLU A 206 38.30 27.56 27.80
CA GLU A 206 37.63 28.32 26.77
C GLU A 206 37.44 27.53 25.47
N HIS A 207 36.24 27.54 24.87
CA HIS A 207 36.15 27.46 23.41
C HIS A 207 34.86 28.06 22.85
N ALA A 208 35.07 28.95 21.88
CA ALA A 208 34.14 29.89 21.27
C ALA A 208 32.88 29.29 20.65
N GLU A 209 31.80 30.07 20.74
CA GLU A 209 30.51 29.87 20.08
C GLU A 209 30.65 29.91 18.55
N GLU A 210 30.16 28.89 17.86
CA GLU A 210 29.83 28.99 16.43
C GLU A 210 28.31 28.97 16.27
N ILE A 211 27.74 30.15 16.06
CA ILE A 211 26.32 30.35 15.75
C ILE A 211 26.11 29.98 14.28
N ILE A 212 25.42 28.87 14.03
CA ILE A 212 24.97 28.50 12.68
C ILE A 212 23.50 28.95 12.52
N GLU A 213 23.31 30.09 11.87
CA GLU A 213 22.02 30.50 11.31
C GLU A 213 21.75 29.73 10.00
N ASP A 214 20.75 28.84 10.03
CA ASP A 214 20.22 28.21 8.82
C ASP A 214 19.18 29.13 8.16
N GLN A 215 19.57 29.77 7.06
CA GLN A 215 18.65 30.33 6.07
C GLN A 215 18.78 29.58 4.72
N PRO A 216 17.69 29.50 3.93
CA PRO A 216 17.50 28.46 2.95
C PRO A 216 18.05 28.90 1.59
N ASN A 217 19.31 28.58 1.30
CA ASN A 217 19.70 28.23 -0.07
C ASN A 217 21.14 27.71 -0.10
N GLY A 218 21.27 26.43 -0.50
CA GLY A 218 22.54 25.75 -0.58
C GLY A 218 23.50 26.40 -1.56
N LYS A 219 24.66 26.83 -1.04
CA LYS A 219 25.97 26.83 -1.71
C LYS A 219 27.06 27.02 -0.64
N ARG A 220 27.80 25.95 -0.34
CA ARG A 220 29.01 26.00 0.52
C ARG A 220 30.20 26.47 -0.32
N ILE A 221 30.88 27.53 0.10
CA ILE A 221 32.21 27.89 -0.39
C ILE A 221 33.15 27.89 0.83
N ARG A 222 34.26 27.13 0.75
CA ARG A 222 35.37 27.21 1.70
C ARG A 222 36.29 28.35 1.26
N LEU A 223 36.65 29.23 2.19
CA LEU A 223 37.78 30.15 2.02
C LEU A 223 38.87 29.71 2.99
N ASP A 224 40.02 29.33 2.45
CA ASP A 224 41.24 29.07 3.22
C ASP A 224 41.91 30.41 3.53
N ALA A 225 42.32 30.62 4.78
CA ALA A 225 43.03 31.81 5.22
C ALA A 225 44.54 31.72 4.88
N CYS A 226 45.09 32.80 4.32
CA CYS A 226 46.53 33.05 4.21
C CYS A 226 47.15 33.44 5.56
#